data_AF-A0A450WXP1-F1
#
_entry.id   AF-A0A450WXP1-F1
#
_cell.length_a   1.000
_cell.length_b   1.000
_cell.length_c   1.000
_cell.angle_alpha   90.00
_cell.angle_beta   90.00
_cell.angle_gamma   90.00
#
_symmetry.space_group_name_H-M   'P 1'
#
loop_
_entity.id
_entity.type
_entity.pdbx_description
1 polymer ?
#
loop_
_entity_poly.entity_id
_entity_poly.type
_entity_poly.pdbx_seq_one_letter_code
_entity_poly.pdbx_strand_id
1 'polypeptide(L)' 'MADKISKIVFVLLSRGDYYRDATIDYEALSVERNAPRWMRMLEKYGYSRCNKKGVR' A
#
# COMPACT_ATOMS: atom_id res chain seq x y z
N MET A 1 31.58 9.67 9.07
CA MET A 1 30.46 9.13 8.26
C MET A 1 29.32 8.52 9.09
N ALA A 2 29.42 8.38 10.42
CA ALA A 2 28.33 7.90 11.29
C ALA A 2 27.35 8.98 11.79
N ASP A 3 27.57 10.24 11.39
CA ASP A 3 26.85 11.43 11.86
C ASP A 3 25.49 11.63 11.17
N LYS A 4 25.44 11.45 9.84
CA LYS A 4 24.30 11.93 9.04
C LYS A 4 23.07 11.03 9.15
N ILE A 5 23.25 9.71 9.08
CA ILE A 5 22.15 8.75 9.20
C ILE A 5 21.52 8.84 10.60
N SER A 6 22.33 8.92 11.66
CA SER A 6 21.82 9.04 13.03
C SER A 6 21.04 10.33 13.26
N LYS A 7 21.45 11.46 12.66
CA LYS A 7 20.68 12.71 12.71
C LYS A 7 19.32 12.58 12.01
N ILE A 8 19.28 11.93 10.85
CA ILE A 8 18.02 11.69 10.12
C ILE A 8 17.08 10.80 10.95
N VAL A 9 17.59 9.70 11.49
CA VAL A 9 16.82 8.79 12.35
C VAL A 9 16.33 9.50 13.61
N PHE A 10 17.18 10.30 14.26
CA PHE A 10 16.81 11.08 15.44
C PHE A 10 15.68 12.08 15.13
N VAL A 11 15.74 12.79 14.01
CA VAL A 11 14.70 13.76 13.61
C VAL A 11 13.39 13.05 13.29
N LEU A 12 13.42 11.92 12.58
CA LEU A 12 12.22 11.12 12.27
C LEU A 12 11.54 10.63 13.54
N LEU A 13 12.31 10.01 14.44
CA LEU A 13 11.80 9.53 15.74
C LEU A 13 11.27 10.67 16.61
N SER A 14 11.97 11.80 16.67
CA SER A 14 11.56 12.95 17.50
C SER A 14 10.27 13.61 17.02
N ARG A 15 9.98 13.53 15.71
CA ARG A 15 8.73 14.02 15.13
C ARG A 15 7.60 12.99 15.19
N GLY A 16 7.93 11.73 15.47
CA GLY A 16 7.00 10.60 15.33
C GLY A 16 6.64 10.30 13.87
N ASP A 17 7.42 10.83 12.94
CA ASP A 17 7.21 10.63 11.51
C ASP A 17 7.89 9.34 11.05
N TYR A 18 7.20 8.62 10.17
CA TYR A 18 7.74 7.44 9.54
C TYR A 18 8.66 7.84 8.39
N TYR A 19 9.73 7.06 8.17
CA TYR A 19 10.53 7.21 6.96
C TYR A 19 9.65 6.96 5.73
N ARG A 20 9.59 7.93 4.81
CA ARG A 20 8.87 7.84 3.54
C ARG A 20 9.85 8.09 2.40
N ASP A 21 10.07 7.07 1.59
CA ASP A 21 10.86 7.22 0.37
C ASP A 21 10.02 7.94 -0.69
N ALA A 22 10.54 9.05 -1.23
CA ALA A 22 9.84 9.83 -2.25
C ALA A 22 9.78 9.11 -3.61
N THR A 23 10.61 8.09 -3.82
CA THR A 23 10.65 7.31 -5.05
C THR A 23 9.67 6.13 -5.04
N ILE A 24 9.14 5.77 -3.87
CA ILE A 24 8.25 4.61 -3.71
C ILE A 24 6.81 5.07 -3.59
N ASP A 25 5.98 4.63 -4.54
CA ASP A 25 4.53 4.73 -4.42
C ASP A 25 3.98 3.61 -3.53
N TYR A 26 3.92 3.88 -2.22
CA TYR A 26 3.42 2.94 -1.23
C TYR A 26 1.92 2.64 -1.37
N GLU A 27 1.14 3.55 -1.98
CA GLU A 27 -0.29 3.32 -2.20
C GLU A 27 -0.48 2.23 -3.27
N ALA A 28 0.21 2.37 -4.40
CA ALA A 28 0.22 1.36 -5.46
C ALA A 28 0.67 -0.01 -4.93
N LEU A 29 1.77 -0.06 -4.17
CA LEU A 29 2.31 -1.30 -3.61
C LEU A 29 1.34 -1.98 -2.62
N SER A 30 0.66 -1.18 -1.79
CA SER A 30 -0.34 -1.70 -0.86
C SER A 30 -1.56 -2.27 -1.58
N VAL A 31 -2.02 -1.58 -2.64
CA VAL A 31 -3.15 -2.04 -3.47
C VAL A 31 -2.80 -3.32 -4.19
N GLU A 32 -1.64 -3.41 -4.84
CA GLU A 32 -1.20 -4.60 -5.57
C GLU A 32 -1.20 -5.85 -4.66
N ARG A 33 -0.68 -5.72 -3.44
CA ARG A 33 -0.59 -6.82 -2.48
C ARG A 33 -1.95 -7.26 -1.94
N ASN A 34 -2.85 -6.31 -1.67
CA ASN A 34 -4.10 -6.59 -0.95
C ASN A 34 -5.31 -6.82 -1.87
N ALA A 35 -5.37 -6.14 -3.02
CA ALA A 35 -6.53 -6.14 -3.90
C ALA A 35 -6.97 -7.55 -4.35
N PRO A 36 -6.07 -8.48 -4.74
CA PRO A 36 -6.49 -9.82 -5.14
C PRO A 36 -7.20 -10.61 -4.04
N ARG A 37 -6.85 -10.36 -2.78
CA ARG A 37 -7.50 -11.00 -1.63
C ARG A 37 -8.89 -10.40 -1.39
N TRP A 38 -9.02 -9.09 -1.50
CA TRP A 38 -10.31 -8.42 -1.38
C TRP A 38 -11.27 -8.79 -2.51
N MET A 39 -10.79 -8.84 -3.76
CA MET A 39 -11.59 -9.30 -4.89
C MET A 39 -12.17 -10.70 -4.65
N ARG A 40 -11.36 -11.66 -4.19
CA ARG A 40 -11.82 -13.00 -3.81
C ARG A 40 -12.87 -12.99 -2.70
N MET A 41 -12.74 -12.11 -1.71
CA MET A 41 -13.74 -12.01 -0.64
C MET A 41 -15.04 -11.38 -1.13
N LEU A 42 -14.96 -10.35 -1.97
CA LEU A 42 -16.14 -9.72 -2.57
C LEU A 42 -16.91 -10.72 -3.44
N GLU A 43 -16.22 -11.60 -4.17
CA GLU A 43 -16.83 -12.73 -4.88
C GLU A 43 -17.46 -13.73 -3.93
N LYS A 44 -16.73 -14.18 -2.90
CA LYS A 44 -17.21 -15.17 -1.92
C LYS A 44 -18.51 -14.76 -1.23
N TYR A 45 -18.63 -13.48 -0.87
CA TYR A 45 -19.80 -12.96 -0.16
C TYR A 45 -20.87 -12.37 -1.10
N GLY A 46 -20.71 -12.51 -2.41
CA GLY A 46 -21.69 -12.07 -3.40
C GLY A 46 -21.79 -10.54 -3.56
N TYR A 47 -20.79 -9.79 -3.09
CA TYR A 47 -20.72 -8.34 -3.26
C TYR A 47 -20.19 -7.94 -4.65
N SER A 48 -19.53 -8.85 -5.37
CA SER A 48 -19.10 -8.61 -6.76
C SER A 48 -20.27 -8.78 -7.74
N ARG A 49 -21.19 -7.81 -7.80
CA ARG A 49 -22.14 -7.70 -8.93
C ARG A 49 -21.43 -7.12 -10.16
N CYS A 50 -20.46 -7.83 -10.71
CA CYS A 50 -20.01 -7.55 -12.08
C CYS A 50 -20.67 -8.57 -13.01
N ASN A 51 -21.77 -8.14 -13.62
CA ASN A 51 -22.45 -8.89 -14.65
C ASN A 51 -21.53 -9.01 -15.86
N LYS A 52 -20.94 -10.18 -16.10
CA LYS A 52 -20.39 -10.53 -17.41
C LYS A 52 -21.55 -10.75 -18.39
N LYS A 53 -22.28 -9.69 -18.75
CA LYS A 53 -23.06 -9.73 -20.00
C LYS A 53 -22.03 -9.70 -21.13
N GLY A 54 -22.15 -10.72 -21.98
CA GLY A 54 -21.19 -11.10 -23.01
C GLY A 54 -20.50 -9.95 -23.72
N VAL A 55 -19.17 -10.05 -23.76
CA VAL A 55 -18.44 -9.71 -24.98
C VAL A 55 -18.76 -10.85 -25.95
N ARG A 56 -19.72 -10.58 -26.85
CA ARG A 56 -19.87 -11.30 -28.10
C ARG A 56 -19.03 -10.57 -29.14
#